data_AF-A0A839BME3-F1
#
_entry.id   AF-A0A839BME3-F1
#
_cell.length_a   1.000
_cell.length_b   1.000
_cell.length_c   1.000
_cell.angle_alpha   90.00
_cell.angle_beta   90.00
_cell.angle_gamma   90.00
#
_symmetry.space_group_name_H-M   'P 1'
#
loop_
_entity.id
_entity.type
_entity.pdbx_description
1 polymer ?
#
loop_
_entity_poly.entity_id
_entity_poly.type
_entity_poly.pdbx_seq_one_letter_code
_entity_poly.pdbx_strand_id
1 'polypeptide(L)'
;MKKTLIATLVGITMLTGCGPQELTPEQKQEVAALKAELSQTEGEISAAKEVDQQFSGGLIKNLTTARLEVLGTNKALLEQRINAIESGAKIDVVVSGTKPDPELAASIKTEIDNLTAKINEAKADASQYTGGLIQVLKLSAVATEEQSMAMLQQKYLTAKYGLAEVKLAPIQDNAATASGKKEATAKTTQEQPPLLPPAEGPFGLEAGLTQKNIEDMIGAKLKPLPDSVNLYTSDKLPKQNADFEMYGLLISPKAGLCQIRAVGKNIDTDSYGLALKSRFEDLSSSLSSLYGKAETTDLLLAGSIWKEPQDWMMGLNKKERFLSATWKGTKETPLKNNIAAISIEARANSSAQGYVYLQYTFTNDDVCQAEIEGAKKSSL
;
A
#
# COMPACT_ATOMS: atom_id res chain seq x y z
N MET A 1 68.93 -50.34 36.99
CA MET A 1 69.00 -50.91 35.63
C MET A 1 67.64 -51.56 35.32
N LYS A 2 67.08 -51.22 34.14
CA LYS A 2 66.04 -51.87 33.30
C LYS A 2 65.42 -53.17 33.87
N LYS A 3 64.10 -53.38 33.82
CA LYS A 3 63.29 -53.48 32.60
C LYS A 3 61.79 -53.19 32.84
N THR A 4 61.24 -52.59 31.80
CA THR A 4 59.90 -52.13 31.44
C THR A 4 58.74 -53.12 31.68
N LEU A 5 57.71 -52.66 32.39
CA LEU A 5 56.30 -53.03 32.20
C LEU A 5 55.79 -52.33 30.94
N ILE A 6 55.10 -53.04 30.03
CA ILE A 6 53.86 -52.60 29.35
C ILE A 6 53.12 -53.88 28.91
N ALA A 7 51.99 -54.18 29.56
CA ALA A 7 51.02 -55.16 29.08
C ALA A 7 49.89 -54.39 28.38
N THR A 8 49.74 -54.62 27.08
CA THR A 8 48.76 -53.97 26.21
C THR A 8 47.39 -54.61 26.44
N LEU A 9 46.56 -54.01 27.30
CA LEU A 9 45.14 -54.33 27.39
C LEU A 9 44.41 -53.49 26.33
N VAL A 10 44.11 -54.09 25.18
CA VAL A 10 43.25 -53.49 24.16
C VAL A 10 41.83 -53.47 24.71
N GLY A 11 41.47 -52.37 25.37
CA GLY A 11 40.10 -52.06 25.71
C GLY A 11 39.34 -51.81 24.40
N ILE A 12 38.47 -52.76 24.05
CA ILE A 12 37.42 -52.55 23.05
C ILE A 12 36.47 -51.52 23.64
N THR A 13 36.76 -50.25 23.39
CA THR A 13 35.77 -49.18 23.52
C THR A 13 34.72 -49.46 22.47
N MET A 14 33.53 -49.88 22.91
CA MET A 14 32.35 -49.84 22.07
C MET A 14 32.16 -48.38 21.64
N LEU A 15 32.55 -48.10 20.40
CA LEU A 15 32.00 -47.00 19.63
C LEU A 15 30.52 -47.33 19.46
N THR A 16 29.70 -46.96 20.44
CA THR A 16 28.32 -46.59 20.16
C THR A 16 28.41 -45.38 19.25
N GLY A 17 28.57 -45.64 17.95
CA GLY A 17 28.29 -44.63 16.95
C GLY A 17 26.87 -44.14 17.24
N CYS A 18 26.73 -42.85 17.51
CA CYS A 18 25.44 -42.18 17.49
C CYS A 18 24.87 -42.41 16.08
N GLY A 19 24.06 -43.46 15.93
CA GLY A 19 23.16 -43.60 14.79
C GLY A 19 22.14 -42.46 14.82
N PRO A 20 21.48 -42.15 13.69
CA PRO A 20 20.46 -41.11 13.65
C PRO A 20 19.42 -41.41 14.72
N GLN A 21 19.25 -40.47 15.66
CA GLN A 21 18.32 -40.60 16.76
C GLN A 21 16.92 -40.78 16.18
N GLU A 22 16.27 -41.93 16.43
CA GLU A 22 14.91 -42.13 15.93
C GLU A 22 13.98 -41.07 16.50
N LEU A 23 13.21 -40.41 15.62
CA LEU A 23 12.23 -39.40 15.99
C LEU A 23 11.26 -39.94 17.04
N THR A 24 10.96 -39.13 18.06
CA THR A 24 9.92 -39.48 19.04
C THR A 24 8.55 -39.53 18.36
N PRO A 25 7.54 -40.23 18.94
CA PRO A 25 6.18 -40.23 18.41
C PRO A 25 5.61 -38.82 18.20
N GLU A 26 5.92 -37.89 19.10
CA GLU A 26 5.50 -36.49 19.02
C GLU A 26 6.17 -35.77 17.85
N GLN A 27 7.47 -35.97 17.66
CA GLN A 27 8.20 -35.41 16.50
C GLN A 27 7.69 -35.98 15.18
N LYS A 28 7.37 -37.28 15.13
CA LYS A 28 6.75 -37.91 13.95
C LYS A 28 5.40 -37.28 13.63
N GLN A 29 4.60 -36.96 14.64
CA GLN A 29 3.32 -36.28 14.48
C GLN A 29 3.49 -34.82 14.01
N GLU A 30 4.45 -34.07 14.57
CA GLU A 30 4.76 -32.69 14.15
C GLU A 30 5.25 -32.66 12.69
N VAL A 31 6.15 -33.57 12.31
CA VAL A 31 6.63 -33.70 10.92
C VAL A 31 5.50 -34.05 9.96
N ALA A 32 4.58 -34.95 10.34
CA ALA A 32 3.43 -35.27 9.52
C ALA A 32 2.52 -34.05 9.30
N ALA A 33 2.28 -33.24 10.34
CA ALA A 33 1.52 -32.00 10.23
C ALA A 33 2.22 -30.96 9.34
N LEU A 34 3.53 -30.77 9.50
CA LEU A 34 4.33 -29.86 8.69
C LEU A 34 4.33 -30.26 7.20
N LYS A 35 4.39 -31.57 6.90
CA LYS A 35 4.31 -32.08 5.51
C LYS A 35 2.94 -31.83 4.89
N ALA A 36 1.86 -31.90 5.67
CA ALA A 36 0.52 -31.55 5.19
C ALA A 36 0.42 -30.05 4.85
N GLU A 37 0.92 -29.17 5.74
CA GLU A 37 0.94 -27.71 5.50
C GLU A 37 1.83 -27.34 4.29
N LEU A 38 2.96 -28.05 4.11
CA LEU A 38 3.83 -27.90 2.94
C LEU A 38 3.10 -28.28 1.65
N SER A 39 2.42 -29.43 1.63
CA SER A 39 1.65 -29.87 0.46
C SER A 39 0.53 -28.88 0.10
N GLN A 40 -0.15 -28.31 1.10
CA GLN A 40 -1.14 -27.25 0.88
C GLN A 40 -0.49 -26.00 0.26
N THR A 41 0.62 -25.54 0.82
CA THR A 41 1.36 -24.36 0.32
C THR A 41 1.81 -24.56 -1.14
N GLU A 42 2.26 -25.77 -1.50
CA GLU A 42 2.62 -26.11 -2.89
C GLU A 42 1.43 -26.07 -3.86
N GLY A 43 0.25 -26.50 -3.40
CA GLY A 43 -1.00 -26.37 -4.15
C GLY A 43 -1.35 -24.90 -4.43
N GLU A 44 -1.22 -24.04 -3.42
CA GLU A 44 -1.49 -22.60 -3.54
C GLU A 44 -0.48 -21.89 -4.44
N ILE A 45 0.80 -22.27 -4.40
CA ILE A 45 1.82 -21.78 -5.35
C ILE A 45 1.45 -22.17 -6.78
N SER A 46 0.99 -23.40 -6.99
CA SER A 46 0.63 -23.90 -8.32
C SER A 46 -0.57 -23.11 -8.88
N ALA A 47 -1.61 -22.92 -8.07
CA ALA A 47 -2.77 -22.10 -8.44
C ALA A 47 -2.39 -20.64 -8.72
N ALA A 48 -1.53 -20.04 -7.88
CA ALA A 48 -1.05 -18.67 -8.10
C ALA A 48 -0.22 -18.55 -9.39
N LYS A 49 0.57 -19.56 -9.76
CA LYS A 49 1.31 -19.59 -11.05
C LYS A 49 0.38 -19.65 -12.26
N GLU A 50 -0.72 -20.38 -12.18
CA GLU A 50 -1.71 -20.41 -13.26
C GLU A 50 -2.33 -19.03 -13.48
N VAL A 51 -2.69 -18.33 -12.39
CA VAL A 51 -3.16 -16.94 -12.45
C VAL A 51 -2.08 -16.02 -12.99
N ASP A 52 -0.84 -16.16 -12.54
CA ASP A 52 0.31 -15.35 -12.98
C ASP A 52 0.53 -15.39 -14.49
N GLN A 53 0.29 -16.56 -15.12
CA GLN A 53 0.42 -16.76 -16.57
C GLN A 53 -0.72 -16.13 -17.38
N GLN A 54 -1.88 -15.91 -16.76
CA GLN A 54 -3.05 -15.31 -17.43
C GLN A 54 -2.91 -13.80 -17.59
N PHE A 55 -2.02 -13.15 -16.82
CA PHE A 55 -1.83 -11.70 -16.84
C PHE A 55 -0.38 -11.34 -17.22
N SER A 56 -0.22 -10.54 -18.27
CA SER A 56 1.10 -10.07 -18.73
C SER A 56 1.62 -8.83 -18.00
N GLY A 57 0.81 -8.20 -17.14
CA GLY A 57 1.15 -6.99 -16.39
C GLY A 57 -0.04 -6.45 -15.57
N GLY A 58 0.18 -5.34 -14.86
CA GLY A 58 -0.85 -4.66 -14.06
C GLY A 58 -1.00 -5.17 -12.62
N LEU A 59 -2.03 -4.69 -11.92
CA LEU A 59 -2.22 -4.94 -10.48
C LEU A 59 -2.30 -6.44 -10.13
N ILE A 60 -3.10 -7.22 -10.87
CA ILE A 60 -3.26 -8.66 -10.61
C ILE A 60 -1.91 -9.38 -10.75
N LYS A 61 -1.10 -9.03 -11.76
CA LYS A 61 0.25 -9.58 -11.96
C LYS A 61 1.20 -9.22 -10.82
N ASN A 62 1.19 -7.96 -10.36
CA ASN A 62 2.03 -7.52 -9.24
C ASN A 62 1.63 -8.19 -7.93
N LEU A 63 0.33 -8.28 -7.64
CA LEU A 63 -0.19 -8.97 -6.45
C LEU A 63 0.12 -10.47 -6.50
N THR A 64 -0.02 -11.11 -7.66
CA THR A 64 0.27 -12.54 -7.82
C THR A 64 1.77 -12.82 -7.67
N THR A 65 2.64 -11.93 -8.18
CA THR A 65 4.09 -12.01 -7.96
C THR A 65 4.42 -11.92 -6.46
N ALA A 66 3.88 -10.92 -5.76
CA ALA A 66 4.08 -10.76 -4.33
C ALA A 66 3.55 -11.97 -3.52
N ARG A 67 2.42 -12.55 -3.95
CA ARG A 67 1.85 -13.75 -3.35
C ARG A 67 2.79 -14.93 -3.49
N LEU A 68 3.36 -15.13 -4.68
CA LEU A 68 4.31 -16.20 -4.96
C LEU A 68 5.58 -16.08 -4.12
N GLU A 69 6.06 -14.87 -3.84
CA GLU A 69 7.21 -14.64 -2.95
C GLU A 69 6.91 -15.03 -1.50
N VAL A 70 5.74 -14.64 -0.98
CA VAL A 70 5.30 -15.01 0.38
C VAL A 70 5.13 -16.52 0.51
N LEU A 71 4.41 -17.14 -0.43
CA LEU A 71 4.21 -18.58 -0.42
C LEU A 71 5.53 -19.37 -0.59
N GLY A 72 6.45 -18.86 -1.41
CA GLY A 72 7.80 -19.41 -1.55
C GLY A 72 8.59 -19.34 -0.24
N THR A 73 8.45 -18.24 0.50
CA THR A 73 9.05 -18.09 1.84
C THR A 73 8.44 -19.08 2.83
N ASN A 74 7.11 -19.22 2.85
CA ASN A 74 6.41 -20.18 3.71
C ASN A 74 6.87 -21.61 3.45
N LYS A 75 6.98 -22.00 2.16
CA LYS A 75 7.53 -23.29 1.75
C LYS A 75 8.94 -23.51 2.32
N ALA A 76 9.85 -22.55 2.14
CA ALA A 76 11.23 -22.68 2.62
C ALA A 76 11.31 -22.82 4.15
N LEU A 77 10.47 -22.08 4.89
CA LEU A 77 10.40 -22.17 6.36
C LEU A 77 9.88 -23.53 6.82
N LEU A 78 8.86 -24.08 6.15
CA LEU A 78 8.34 -25.42 6.42
C LEU A 78 9.38 -26.51 6.14
N GLU A 79 10.05 -26.45 4.99
CA GLU A 79 11.15 -27.37 4.64
C GLU A 79 12.30 -27.30 5.64
N GLN A 80 12.71 -26.10 6.03
CA GLN A 80 13.74 -25.89 7.05
C GLN A 80 13.34 -26.55 8.38
N ARG A 81 12.09 -26.38 8.82
CA ARG A 81 11.60 -26.96 10.08
C ARG A 81 11.54 -28.50 10.02
N ILE A 82 11.03 -29.06 8.92
CA ILE A 82 11.00 -30.51 8.70
C ILE A 82 12.41 -31.09 8.76
N ASN A 83 13.35 -30.51 8.00
CA ASN A 83 14.73 -30.96 7.95
C ASN A 83 15.43 -30.86 9.32
N ALA A 84 15.15 -29.78 10.09
CA ALA A 84 15.69 -29.63 11.43
C ALA A 84 15.24 -30.74 12.37
N ILE A 85 13.94 -31.10 12.34
CA ILE A 85 13.41 -32.19 13.16
C ILE A 85 13.97 -33.54 12.69
N GLU A 86 13.89 -33.84 11.39
CA GLU A 86 14.33 -35.13 10.81
C GLU A 86 15.84 -35.39 10.95
N SER A 87 16.66 -34.33 11.01
CA SER A 87 18.12 -34.46 11.18
C SER A 87 18.56 -34.95 12.56
N GLY A 88 17.67 -34.93 13.56
CA GLY A 88 17.98 -35.34 14.94
C GLY A 88 19.06 -34.52 15.62
N ALA A 89 19.46 -33.37 15.05
CA ALA A 89 20.41 -32.46 15.67
C ALA A 89 19.84 -31.98 17.01
N LYS A 90 20.66 -31.95 18.07
CA LYS A 90 20.28 -31.30 19.33
C LYS A 90 19.90 -29.86 19.01
N ILE A 91 18.60 -29.58 19.01
CA ILE A 91 18.10 -28.21 19.09
C ILE A 91 18.36 -27.78 20.54
N ASP A 92 19.62 -27.52 20.88
CA ASP A 92 19.91 -26.59 21.96
C ASP A 92 19.24 -25.28 21.52
N VAL A 93 18.21 -24.88 22.25
CA VAL A 93 17.34 -23.73 21.96
C VAL A 93 18.15 -22.44 22.08
N VAL A 94 19.03 -22.19 21.11
CA VAL A 94 19.68 -20.91 20.80
C VAL A 94 19.87 -20.84 19.28
N VAL A 95 18.79 -21.10 18.55
CA VAL A 95 18.49 -20.29 17.37
C VAL A 95 17.46 -19.29 17.89
N SER A 96 17.54 -18.01 17.57
CA SER A 96 16.53 -16.99 17.93
C SER A 96 15.17 -17.29 17.29
N GLY A 97 14.55 -18.41 17.68
CA GLY A 97 13.22 -18.86 17.30
C GLY A 97 12.26 -18.44 18.40
N THR A 98 11.27 -17.65 18.02
CA THR A 98 10.11 -17.38 18.86
C THR A 98 9.47 -18.70 19.27
N LYS A 99 9.04 -18.81 20.54
CA LYS A 99 8.36 -20.02 21.02
C LYS A 99 7.00 -20.16 20.28
N PRO A 100 6.56 -21.38 19.95
CA PRO A 100 5.19 -21.59 19.47
C PRO A 100 4.15 -20.94 20.40
N ASP A 101 3.18 -20.26 19.80
CA ASP A 101 2.04 -19.61 20.42
C ASP A 101 0.73 -20.22 19.87
N PRO A 102 0.18 -21.24 20.54
CA PRO A 102 -1.03 -21.93 20.09
C PRO A 102 -2.29 -21.05 20.13
N GLU A 103 -2.37 -20.08 21.05
CA GLU A 103 -3.54 -19.21 21.18
C GLU A 103 -3.59 -18.21 20.02
N LEU A 104 -2.45 -17.58 19.72
CA LEU A 104 -2.31 -16.71 18.55
C LEU A 104 -2.55 -17.48 17.24
N ALA A 105 -1.99 -18.69 17.11
CA ALA A 105 -2.21 -19.53 15.95
C ALA A 105 -3.69 -19.89 15.75
N ALA A 106 -4.44 -20.16 16.83
CA ALA A 106 -5.87 -20.42 16.76
C ALA A 106 -6.69 -19.19 16.33
N SER A 107 -6.32 -18.00 16.83
CA SER A 107 -6.93 -16.72 16.41
C SER A 107 -6.72 -16.48 14.92
N ILE A 108 -5.46 -16.54 14.46
CA ILE A 108 -5.12 -16.32 13.05
C ILE A 108 -5.77 -17.38 12.15
N LYS A 109 -5.87 -18.64 12.62
CA LYS A 109 -6.57 -19.69 11.87
C LYS A 109 -8.04 -19.35 11.63
N THR A 110 -8.71 -18.76 12.62
CA THR A 110 -10.09 -18.28 12.49
C THR A 110 -10.21 -17.16 11.45
N GLU A 111 -9.24 -16.24 11.43
CA GLU A 111 -9.17 -15.17 10.43
C GLU A 111 -8.94 -15.72 9.02
N ILE A 112 -8.03 -16.70 8.86
CA ILE A 112 -7.80 -17.42 7.61
C ILE A 112 -9.08 -18.10 7.13
N ASP A 113 -9.82 -18.78 8.00
CA ASP A 113 -11.06 -19.48 7.62
C ASP A 113 -12.16 -18.51 7.16
N ASN A 114 -12.31 -17.39 7.87
CA ASN A 114 -13.24 -16.33 7.49
C ASN A 114 -12.85 -15.69 6.15
N LEU A 115 -11.56 -15.41 5.94
CA LEU A 115 -11.08 -14.82 4.70
C LEU A 115 -11.19 -15.81 3.53
N THR A 116 -10.95 -17.10 3.78
CA THR A 116 -11.13 -18.17 2.78
C THR A 116 -12.58 -18.23 2.28
N ALA A 117 -13.56 -18.14 3.20
CA ALA A 117 -14.97 -18.09 2.83
C ALA A 117 -15.28 -16.88 1.93
N LYS A 118 -14.76 -15.69 2.28
CA LYS A 118 -14.94 -14.47 1.48
C LYS A 118 -14.31 -14.57 0.10
N ILE A 119 -13.08 -15.09 0.01
CA ILE A 119 -12.39 -15.30 -1.27
C ILE A 119 -13.22 -16.24 -2.17
N ASN A 120 -13.80 -17.30 -1.61
CA ASN A 120 -14.62 -18.23 -2.38
C ASN A 120 -15.89 -17.56 -2.91
N GLU A 121 -16.56 -16.73 -2.10
CA GLU A 121 -17.70 -15.94 -2.53
C GLU A 121 -17.32 -14.92 -3.61
N ALA A 122 -16.21 -14.19 -3.43
CA ALA A 122 -15.71 -13.21 -4.37
C ALA A 122 -15.30 -13.86 -5.71
N LYS A 123 -14.73 -15.07 -5.69
CA LYS A 123 -14.44 -15.86 -6.89
C LYS A 123 -15.70 -16.30 -7.60
N ALA A 124 -16.69 -16.78 -6.86
CA ALA A 124 -17.99 -17.17 -7.42
C ALA A 124 -18.69 -15.97 -8.09
N ASP A 125 -18.70 -14.79 -7.44
CA ASP A 125 -19.20 -13.55 -8.02
C ASP A 125 -18.41 -13.15 -9.28
N ALA A 126 -17.06 -13.14 -9.22
CA ALA A 126 -16.21 -12.81 -10.37
C ALA A 126 -16.47 -13.71 -11.59
N SER A 127 -16.73 -15.01 -11.35
CA SER A 127 -17.03 -15.99 -12.41
C SER A 127 -18.36 -15.79 -13.13
N GLN A 128 -19.27 -14.96 -12.59
CA GLN A 128 -20.52 -14.59 -13.27
C GLN A 128 -20.29 -13.62 -14.43
N TYR A 129 -19.10 -13.00 -14.51
CA TYR A 129 -18.76 -12.02 -15.52
C TYR A 129 -17.71 -12.61 -16.49
N THR A 130 -17.81 -12.27 -17.77
CA THR A 130 -16.87 -12.73 -18.82
C THR A 130 -16.37 -11.53 -19.62
N GLY A 131 -15.06 -11.29 -19.58
CA GLY A 131 -14.40 -10.17 -20.22
C GLY A 131 -14.71 -8.80 -19.60
N GLY A 132 -13.89 -7.81 -19.95
CA GLY A 132 -14.15 -6.40 -19.62
C GLY A 132 -13.76 -5.97 -18.21
N LEU A 133 -13.95 -4.67 -17.94
CA LEU A 133 -13.42 -3.98 -16.74
C LEU A 133 -14.02 -4.49 -15.43
N ILE A 134 -15.31 -4.87 -15.42
CA ILE A 134 -15.98 -5.38 -14.21
C ILE A 134 -15.33 -6.68 -13.74
N GLN A 135 -15.07 -7.62 -14.67
CA GLN A 135 -14.38 -8.86 -14.36
C GLN A 135 -12.96 -8.58 -13.84
N VAL A 136 -12.23 -7.65 -14.47
CA VAL A 136 -10.87 -7.26 -14.04
C VAL A 136 -10.85 -6.66 -12.64
N LEU A 137 -11.81 -5.79 -12.30
CA LEU A 137 -11.91 -5.20 -10.96
C LEU A 137 -12.24 -6.26 -9.89
N LYS A 138 -13.15 -7.19 -10.19
CA LYS A 138 -13.51 -8.29 -9.29
C LYS A 138 -12.34 -9.25 -9.08
N LEU A 139 -11.62 -9.60 -10.15
CA LEU A 139 -10.40 -10.41 -10.06
C LEU A 139 -9.28 -9.69 -9.32
N SER A 140 -9.19 -8.36 -9.42
CA SER A 140 -8.25 -7.56 -8.62
C SER A 140 -8.57 -7.59 -7.13
N ALA A 141 -9.86 -7.53 -6.77
CA ALA A 141 -10.29 -7.68 -5.38
C ALA A 141 -9.96 -9.08 -4.85
N VAL A 142 -10.26 -10.14 -5.60
CA VAL A 142 -9.89 -11.53 -5.26
C VAL A 142 -8.38 -11.66 -5.06
N ALA A 143 -7.56 -11.14 -5.98
CA ALA A 143 -6.11 -11.18 -5.87
C ALA A 143 -5.59 -10.43 -4.63
N THR A 144 -6.26 -9.36 -4.21
CA THR A 144 -5.92 -8.61 -2.99
C THR A 144 -6.24 -9.42 -1.74
N GLU A 145 -7.41 -10.06 -1.68
CA GLU A 145 -7.79 -10.92 -0.56
C GLU A 145 -6.88 -12.16 -0.47
N GLU A 146 -6.51 -12.77 -1.59
CA GLU A 146 -5.56 -13.87 -1.63
C GLU A 146 -4.14 -13.46 -1.17
N GLN A 147 -3.74 -12.22 -1.44
CA GLN A 147 -2.49 -11.67 -0.92
C GLN A 147 -2.54 -11.53 0.60
N SER A 148 -3.64 -11.01 1.15
CA SER A 148 -3.85 -10.93 2.59
C SER A 148 -3.84 -12.32 3.25
N MET A 149 -4.45 -13.31 2.61
CA MET A 149 -4.46 -14.70 3.09
C MET A 149 -3.04 -15.28 3.17
N ALA A 150 -2.20 -15.06 2.15
CA ALA A 150 -0.82 -15.54 2.17
C ALA A 150 0.00 -14.97 3.34
N MET A 151 -0.24 -13.70 3.71
CA MET A 151 0.39 -13.08 4.87
C MET A 151 -0.13 -13.64 6.20
N LEU A 152 -1.43 -13.85 6.32
CA LEU A 152 -2.02 -14.51 7.50
C LEU A 152 -1.47 -15.93 7.68
N GLN A 153 -1.32 -16.68 6.59
CA GLN A 153 -0.70 -18.01 6.62
C GLN A 153 0.74 -17.96 7.12
N GLN A 154 1.54 -16.99 6.67
CA GLN A 154 2.89 -16.81 7.18
C GLN A 154 2.90 -16.53 8.69
N LYS A 155 2.07 -15.61 9.17
CA LYS A 155 1.92 -15.31 10.60
C LYS A 155 1.48 -16.56 11.39
N TYR A 156 0.54 -17.32 10.84
CA TYR A 156 0.05 -18.57 11.43
C TYR A 156 1.16 -19.62 11.54
N LEU A 157 1.98 -19.82 10.50
CA LEU A 157 3.09 -20.78 10.53
C LEU A 157 4.16 -20.38 11.56
N THR A 158 4.49 -19.08 11.63
CA THR A 158 5.38 -18.52 12.65
C THR A 158 4.83 -18.75 14.06
N ALA A 159 3.56 -18.43 14.31
CA ALA A 159 2.93 -18.64 15.61
C ALA A 159 2.82 -20.13 15.96
N LYS A 160 2.40 -20.98 15.04
CA LYS A 160 2.14 -22.41 15.29
C LYS A 160 3.40 -23.23 15.53
N TYR A 161 4.49 -22.94 14.79
CA TYR A 161 5.71 -23.76 14.82
C TYR A 161 6.93 -23.01 15.37
N GLY A 162 6.79 -21.76 15.80
CA GLY A 162 7.90 -20.96 16.31
C GLY A 162 8.97 -20.66 15.25
N LEU A 163 8.54 -20.48 14.00
CA LEU A 163 9.45 -20.19 12.89
C LEU A 163 9.92 -18.74 12.98
N ALA A 164 11.18 -18.49 12.63
CA ALA A 164 11.71 -17.14 12.61
C ALA A 164 10.83 -16.23 11.74
N GLU A 165 10.37 -15.12 12.31
CA GLU A 165 9.58 -14.14 11.59
C GLU A 165 10.48 -13.50 10.52
N VAL A 166 10.26 -13.89 9.26
CA VAL A 166 10.88 -13.19 8.14
C VAL A 166 10.14 -11.85 8.05
N LYS A 167 10.82 -10.77 8.43
CA LYS A 167 10.30 -9.40 8.30
C LYS A 167 10.08 -9.08 6.82
N LEU A 168 8.91 -9.45 6.32
CA LEU A 168 8.28 -8.84 5.16
C LEU A 168 7.48 -7.64 5.68
N ALA A 169 7.44 -6.57 4.89
CA ALA A 169 6.76 -5.33 5.28
C ALA A 169 5.32 -5.61 5.76
N PRO A 170 4.89 -5.08 6.92
CA PRO A 170 3.66 -5.52 7.55
C PRO A 170 2.42 -5.02 6.80
N ILE A 171 1.49 -5.93 6.50
CA ILE A 171 0.05 -5.62 6.38
C ILE A 171 -0.57 -5.87 7.75
N GLN A 172 -1.10 -4.79 8.35
CA GLN A 172 -1.86 -4.86 9.59
C GLN A 172 -3.29 -5.33 9.31
N ASP A 173 -3.67 -6.40 10.01
CA ASP A 173 -5.05 -6.76 10.28
C ASP A 173 -5.68 -5.70 11.17
N ASN A 174 -6.73 -5.05 10.69
CA ASN A 174 -7.69 -4.38 11.56
C ASN A 174 -8.96 -5.24 11.60
N ALA A 175 -8.96 -6.23 12.48
CA ALA A 175 -10.18 -6.82 12.99
C ALA A 175 -10.95 -5.74 13.75
N ALA A 176 -11.99 -5.22 13.09
CA ALA A 176 -12.92 -4.25 13.64
C ALA A 176 -13.63 -4.84 14.88
N THR A 177 -13.27 -4.35 16.05
CA THR A 177 -14.12 -4.46 17.24
C THR A 177 -15.25 -3.44 17.12
N ALA A 178 -16.45 -3.97 16.90
CA ALA A 178 -17.68 -3.22 17.07
C ALA A 178 -17.90 -2.90 18.55
N SER A 179 -18.02 -1.61 18.90
CA SER A 179 -19.15 -1.06 19.66
C SER A 179 -18.94 0.44 19.89
N GLY A 180 -19.90 1.24 19.45
CA GLY A 180 -19.88 2.69 19.60
C GLY A 180 -21.11 3.32 18.97
N LYS A 181 -22.29 2.85 19.38
CA LYS A 181 -23.59 3.42 19.02
C LYS A 181 -23.61 4.91 19.40
N LYS A 182 -23.65 5.80 18.40
CA LYS A 182 -24.18 7.15 18.53
C LYS A 182 -25.03 7.48 17.31
N GLU A 183 -26.33 7.30 17.48
CA GLU A 183 -27.32 8.08 16.74
C GLU A 183 -27.03 9.56 16.96
N ALA A 184 -26.88 10.31 15.87
CA ALA A 184 -27.23 11.72 15.82
C ALA A 184 -27.44 12.13 14.36
N THR A 185 -28.71 12.06 13.95
CA THR A 185 -29.39 13.01 13.07
C THR A 185 -28.76 13.34 11.72
N ALA A 186 -29.29 12.69 10.70
CA ALA A 186 -29.36 13.23 9.35
C ALA A 186 -29.92 14.67 9.39
N LYS A 187 -29.06 15.65 9.11
CA LYS A 187 -29.48 16.94 8.56
C LYS A 187 -29.22 16.88 7.07
N THR A 188 -30.30 16.69 6.34
CA THR A 188 -30.43 16.86 4.89
C THR A 188 -29.92 18.26 4.52
N THR A 189 -28.70 18.33 3.97
CA THR A 189 -28.33 19.46 3.12
C THR A 189 -28.80 19.08 1.72
N GLN A 190 -29.71 19.87 1.18
CA GLN A 190 -30.31 19.66 -0.13
C GLN A 190 -29.23 19.71 -1.21
N GLU A 191 -28.84 18.56 -1.75
CA GLU A 191 -28.09 18.49 -3.01
C GLU A 191 -29.08 18.51 -4.17
N GLN A 192 -29.01 19.55 -4.99
CA GLN A 192 -29.77 19.60 -6.24
C GLN A 192 -29.06 18.74 -7.30
N PRO A 193 -29.81 18.10 -8.23
CA PRO A 193 -29.20 17.41 -9.36
C PRO A 193 -28.28 18.34 -10.16
N PRO A 194 -27.10 17.87 -10.63
CA PRO A 194 -26.21 18.65 -11.48
C PRO A 194 -26.93 19.23 -12.69
N LEU A 195 -26.79 20.54 -12.92
CA LEU A 195 -27.47 21.28 -13.99
C LEU A 195 -26.63 21.39 -15.27
N LEU A 196 -25.33 21.10 -15.18
CA LEU A 196 -24.37 21.18 -16.29
C LEU A 196 -23.55 19.88 -16.38
N PRO A 197 -23.22 19.39 -17.60
CA PRO A 197 -22.41 18.19 -17.76
C PRO A 197 -20.94 18.44 -17.39
N PRO A 198 -20.17 17.40 -17.01
CA PRO A 198 -18.73 17.51 -16.79
C PRO A 198 -17.96 17.93 -18.04
N ALA A 199 -16.94 18.75 -17.87
CA ALA A 199 -16.04 19.19 -18.94
C ALA A 199 -14.93 18.15 -19.25
N GLU A 200 -14.04 18.44 -20.21
CA GLU A 200 -12.97 17.52 -20.61
C GLU A 200 -11.68 17.67 -19.80
N GLY A 201 -11.55 18.78 -19.06
CA GLY A 201 -10.39 19.05 -18.20
C GLY A 201 -10.34 18.24 -16.90
N PRO A 202 -9.30 18.46 -16.07
CA PRO A 202 -9.07 17.73 -14.83
C PRO A 202 -10.30 17.76 -13.91
N PHE A 203 -10.66 16.59 -13.37
CA PHE A 203 -11.86 16.41 -12.52
C PHE A 203 -13.18 16.88 -13.17
N GLY A 204 -13.22 16.98 -14.49
CA GLY A 204 -14.37 17.46 -15.24
C GLY A 204 -14.54 18.98 -15.19
N LEU A 205 -13.46 19.73 -14.92
CA LEU A 205 -13.44 21.20 -14.91
C LEU A 205 -12.44 21.75 -15.94
N GLU A 206 -12.72 22.94 -16.45
CA GLU A 206 -11.88 23.66 -17.41
C GLU A 206 -11.48 25.05 -16.90
N ALA A 207 -10.38 25.56 -17.44
CA ALA A 207 -9.91 26.92 -17.17
C ALA A 207 -11.02 27.95 -17.46
N GLY A 208 -11.14 28.96 -16.60
CA GLY A 208 -12.06 30.07 -16.80
C GLY A 208 -13.49 29.85 -16.31
N LEU A 209 -13.84 28.67 -15.80
CA LEU A 209 -15.17 28.44 -15.21
C LEU A 209 -15.41 29.38 -14.01
N THR A 210 -16.60 29.98 -13.96
CA THR A 210 -17.00 30.81 -12.82
C THR A 210 -17.36 29.94 -11.62
N GLN A 211 -17.34 30.52 -10.41
CA GLN A 211 -17.80 29.84 -9.20
C GLN A 211 -19.20 29.24 -9.40
N LYS A 212 -20.13 30.02 -9.98
CA LYS A 212 -21.49 29.58 -10.25
C LYS A 212 -21.54 28.39 -11.21
N ASN A 213 -20.77 28.39 -12.29
CA ASN A 213 -20.76 27.26 -13.21
C ASN A 213 -20.33 25.97 -12.52
N ILE A 214 -19.30 26.04 -11.67
CA ILE A 214 -18.81 24.88 -10.92
C ILE A 214 -19.88 24.39 -9.93
N GLU A 215 -20.51 25.30 -9.19
CA GLU A 215 -21.62 24.98 -8.27
C GLU A 215 -22.79 24.29 -9.00
N ASP A 216 -23.14 24.79 -10.18
CA ASP A 216 -24.19 24.22 -11.03
C ASP A 216 -23.80 22.82 -11.58
N MET A 217 -22.51 22.58 -11.86
CA MET A 217 -21.98 21.27 -12.28
C MET A 217 -21.93 20.24 -11.16
N ILE A 218 -21.76 20.66 -9.90
CA ILE A 218 -21.70 19.73 -8.75
C ILE A 218 -23.01 19.64 -7.96
N GLY A 219 -23.96 20.55 -8.21
CA GLY A 219 -25.22 20.62 -7.48
C GLY A 219 -25.07 21.03 -6.02
N ALA A 220 -24.00 21.75 -5.67
CA ALA A 220 -23.66 22.15 -4.30
C ALA A 220 -22.89 23.47 -4.29
N LYS A 221 -23.01 24.21 -3.19
CA LYS A 221 -22.28 25.46 -2.98
C LYS A 221 -20.83 25.22 -2.59
N LEU A 222 -19.92 26.01 -3.18
CA LEU A 222 -18.51 26.00 -2.81
C LEU A 222 -18.31 26.75 -1.49
N LYS A 223 -17.41 26.27 -0.64
CA LYS A 223 -17.12 26.88 0.67
C LYS A 223 -15.88 27.77 0.56
N PRO A 224 -15.94 29.07 0.86
CA PRO A 224 -14.72 29.89 0.85
C PRO A 224 -13.74 29.39 1.92
N LEU A 225 -12.45 29.33 1.59
CA LEU A 225 -11.41 29.01 2.57
C LEU A 225 -11.08 30.29 3.36
N PRO A 226 -11.17 30.28 4.70
CA PRO A 226 -10.81 31.44 5.52
C PRO A 226 -9.39 31.92 5.25
N ASP A 227 -9.17 33.22 5.42
CA ASP A 227 -7.86 33.89 5.27
C ASP A 227 -7.20 33.71 3.89
N SER A 228 -7.99 33.33 2.88
CA SER A 228 -7.54 33.11 1.51
C SER A 228 -8.37 33.94 0.53
N VAL A 229 -7.70 34.59 -0.42
CA VAL A 229 -8.37 35.34 -1.49
C VAL A 229 -8.73 34.37 -2.61
N ASN A 230 -9.99 34.38 -3.04
CA ASN A 230 -10.48 33.65 -4.22
C ASN A 230 -10.30 32.12 -4.17
N LEU A 231 -10.05 31.55 -2.99
CA LEU A 231 -9.85 30.11 -2.81
C LEU A 231 -11.09 29.50 -2.15
N TYR A 232 -11.67 28.52 -2.83
CA TYR A 232 -12.86 27.80 -2.39
C TYR A 232 -12.57 26.32 -2.22
N THR A 233 -13.35 25.63 -1.40
CA THR A 233 -13.22 24.20 -1.16
C THR A 233 -14.49 23.43 -1.51
N SER A 234 -14.28 22.18 -1.90
CA SER A 234 -15.32 21.18 -2.16
C SER A 234 -14.80 19.79 -1.79
N ASP A 235 -15.69 18.90 -1.38
CA ASP A 235 -15.44 17.46 -1.21
C ASP A 235 -15.79 16.66 -2.47
N LYS A 236 -16.44 17.29 -3.45
CA LYS A 236 -16.83 16.66 -4.71
C LYS A 236 -16.58 17.57 -5.92
N LEU A 237 -16.19 16.95 -7.03
CA LEU A 237 -16.08 17.57 -8.35
C LEU A 237 -16.87 16.75 -9.39
N PRO A 238 -17.12 17.29 -10.60
CA PRO A 238 -17.93 16.60 -11.62
C PRO A 238 -17.42 15.22 -12.01
N LYS A 239 -16.09 15.01 -12.07
CA LYS A 239 -15.46 13.69 -12.17
C LYS A 239 -14.67 13.41 -10.90
N GLN A 240 -15.03 12.33 -10.22
CA GLN A 240 -14.41 11.91 -8.97
C GLN A 240 -13.13 11.13 -9.22
N ASN A 241 -12.21 11.20 -8.27
CA ASN A 241 -11.07 10.28 -8.16
C ASN A 241 -10.98 9.81 -6.71
N ALA A 242 -10.99 8.50 -6.50
CA ALA A 242 -11.07 7.88 -5.18
C ALA A 242 -9.85 8.17 -4.29
N ASP A 243 -8.73 8.63 -4.85
CA ASP A 243 -7.50 8.94 -4.12
C ASP A 243 -7.57 10.29 -3.37
N PHE A 244 -8.50 11.16 -3.75
CA PHE A 244 -8.63 12.52 -3.21
C PHE A 244 -9.92 12.69 -2.40
N GLU A 245 -9.84 13.49 -1.34
CA GLU A 245 -10.95 13.73 -0.41
C GLU A 245 -11.36 15.21 -0.31
N MET A 246 -10.47 16.13 -0.70
CA MET A 246 -10.73 17.56 -0.65
C MET A 246 -10.11 18.27 -1.83
N TYR A 247 -10.85 19.23 -2.38
CA TYR A 247 -10.44 20.05 -3.51
C TYR A 247 -10.43 21.52 -3.13
N GLY A 248 -9.32 22.20 -3.39
CA GLY A 248 -9.20 23.65 -3.39
C GLY A 248 -9.26 24.19 -4.81
N LEU A 249 -10.11 25.19 -5.05
CA LEU A 249 -10.34 25.81 -6.35
C LEU A 249 -10.00 27.29 -6.25
N LEU A 250 -8.99 27.73 -7.01
CA LEU A 250 -8.67 29.15 -7.13
C LEU A 250 -9.49 29.76 -8.28
N ILE A 251 -10.44 30.63 -7.95
CA ILE A 251 -11.42 31.18 -8.89
C ILE A 251 -11.39 32.71 -8.82
N SER A 252 -10.80 33.33 -9.85
CA SER A 252 -10.79 34.78 -9.99
C SER A 252 -12.15 35.31 -10.48
N PRO A 253 -12.62 36.47 -9.97
CA PRO A 253 -13.75 37.18 -10.54
C PRO A 253 -13.57 37.58 -12.01
N LYS A 254 -12.34 37.83 -12.47
CA LYS A 254 -12.06 38.25 -13.86
C LYS A 254 -11.67 37.07 -14.75
N ALA A 255 -10.83 36.16 -14.25
CA ALA A 255 -10.25 35.09 -15.05
C ALA A 255 -10.95 33.74 -14.88
N GLY A 256 -11.86 33.59 -13.92
CA GLY A 256 -12.48 32.31 -13.58
C GLY A 256 -11.51 31.33 -12.92
N LEU A 257 -11.77 30.03 -13.05
CA LEU A 257 -10.96 28.97 -12.49
C LEU A 257 -9.53 29.00 -13.06
N CYS A 258 -8.53 29.09 -12.18
CA CYS A 258 -7.10 29.16 -12.52
C CYS A 258 -6.30 27.98 -11.96
N GLN A 259 -6.71 27.43 -10.81
CA GLN A 259 -6.02 26.29 -10.20
C GLN A 259 -7.01 25.30 -9.60
N ILE A 260 -6.67 24.01 -9.70
CA ILE A 260 -7.31 22.93 -8.96
C ILE A 260 -6.26 22.28 -8.09
N ARG A 261 -6.53 22.19 -6.79
CA ARG A 261 -5.66 21.58 -5.78
C ARG A 261 -6.40 20.39 -5.18
N ALA A 262 -5.94 19.18 -5.42
CA ALA A 262 -6.55 17.97 -4.88
C ALA A 262 -5.67 17.45 -3.73
N VAL A 263 -6.28 17.31 -2.56
CA VAL A 263 -5.66 16.78 -1.35
C VAL A 263 -6.03 15.31 -1.24
N GLY A 264 -5.01 14.45 -1.28
CA GLY A 264 -5.15 13.02 -1.17
C GLY A 264 -5.63 12.59 0.22
N LYS A 265 -6.23 11.41 0.29
CA LYS A 265 -6.52 10.75 1.56
C LYS A 265 -5.24 10.50 2.35
N ASN A 266 -5.37 10.44 3.67
CA ASN A 266 -4.28 9.99 4.53
C ASN A 266 -3.86 8.55 4.18
N ILE A 267 -2.56 8.36 4.04
CA ILE A 267 -1.88 7.10 3.76
C ILE A 267 -1.04 6.77 4.99
N ASP A 268 -1.42 5.70 5.69
CA ASP A 268 -0.59 5.12 6.73
C ASP A 268 0.63 4.45 6.08
N THR A 269 1.81 4.71 6.63
CA THR A 269 3.09 4.26 6.07
C THR A 269 4.11 4.03 7.19
N ASP A 270 5.15 3.28 6.88
CA ASP A 270 6.32 3.18 7.76
C ASP A 270 7.17 4.45 7.74
N SER A 271 8.18 4.51 8.60
CA SER A 271 9.08 5.65 8.70
C SER A 271 9.92 5.86 7.42
N TYR A 272 10.10 4.81 6.62
CA TYR A 272 10.74 4.85 5.30
C TYR A 272 9.83 5.45 4.21
N GLY A 273 8.53 5.59 4.47
CA GLY A 273 7.55 6.20 3.56
C GLY A 273 7.16 5.34 2.37
N LEU A 274 7.30 4.01 2.44
CA LEU A 274 7.15 3.12 1.28
C LEU A 274 5.76 3.21 0.64
N ALA A 275 4.69 3.22 1.45
CA ALA A 275 3.32 3.31 0.92
C ALA A 275 3.07 4.68 0.27
N LEU A 276 3.61 5.75 0.85
CA LEU A 276 3.48 7.10 0.28
C LEU A 276 4.24 7.24 -1.05
N LYS A 277 5.46 6.69 -1.13
CA LYS A 277 6.25 6.65 -2.38
C LYS A 277 5.53 5.88 -3.48
N SER A 278 5.00 4.69 -3.16
CA SER A 278 4.24 3.89 -4.13
C SER A 278 3.02 4.65 -4.65
N ARG A 279 2.24 5.29 -3.77
CA ARG A 279 1.07 6.10 -4.21
C ARG A 279 1.48 7.30 -5.05
N PHE A 280 2.59 7.95 -4.72
CA PHE A 280 3.15 9.04 -5.51
C PHE A 280 3.57 8.54 -6.92
N GLU A 281 4.26 7.41 -6.99
CA GLU A 281 4.72 6.81 -8.25
C GLU A 281 3.57 6.32 -9.13
N ASP A 282 2.51 5.74 -8.55
CA ASP A 282 1.31 5.32 -9.25
C ASP A 282 0.60 6.51 -9.91
N LEU A 283 0.41 7.59 -9.15
CA LEU A 283 -0.19 8.82 -9.66
C LEU A 283 0.70 9.46 -10.73
N SER A 284 2.02 9.50 -10.50
CA SER A 284 3.00 10.05 -11.44
C SER A 284 2.99 9.30 -12.77
N SER A 285 2.95 7.97 -12.71
CA SER A 285 2.87 7.09 -13.89
C SER A 285 1.56 7.31 -14.65
N SER A 286 0.44 7.40 -13.92
CA SER A 286 -0.88 7.67 -14.51
C SER A 286 -0.91 9.01 -15.24
N LEU A 287 -0.40 10.07 -14.61
CA LEU A 287 -0.29 11.39 -15.25
C LEU A 287 0.70 11.38 -16.42
N SER A 288 1.80 10.65 -16.30
CA SER A 288 2.81 10.56 -17.37
C SER A 288 2.26 9.88 -18.64
N SER A 289 1.35 8.93 -18.50
CA SER A 289 0.65 8.32 -19.64
C SER A 289 -0.23 9.33 -20.41
N LEU A 290 -0.70 10.39 -19.73
CA LEU A 290 -1.61 11.38 -20.27
C LEU A 290 -0.91 12.66 -20.76
N TYR A 291 0.22 13.01 -20.15
CA TYR A 291 0.90 14.31 -20.30
C TYR A 291 2.40 14.19 -20.64
N GLY A 292 2.92 12.97 -20.79
CA GLY A 292 4.33 12.71 -21.08
C GLY A 292 5.20 12.67 -19.83
N LYS A 293 6.52 12.65 -20.01
CA LYS A 293 7.46 12.45 -18.91
C LYS A 293 7.52 13.67 -17.97
N ALA A 294 7.45 13.42 -16.66
CA ALA A 294 7.62 14.44 -15.63
C ALA A 294 9.10 14.75 -15.34
N GLU A 295 9.36 15.97 -14.87
CA GLU A 295 10.57 16.30 -14.12
C GLU A 295 10.36 15.91 -12.66
N THR A 296 11.12 14.95 -12.15
CA THR A 296 10.99 14.43 -10.77
C THR A 296 12.14 14.91 -9.90
N THR A 297 11.83 15.32 -8.68
CA THR A 297 12.79 15.74 -7.65
C THR A 297 12.55 14.94 -6.37
N ASP A 298 13.57 14.22 -5.88
CA ASP A 298 13.66 13.74 -4.50
C ASP A 298 14.91 14.36 -3.89
N LEU A 299 14.73 15.40 -3.08
CA LEU A 299 15.81 16.22 -2.54
C LEU A 299 15.69 16.33 -1.02
N LEU A 300 16.77 15.97 -0.32
CA LEU A 300 16.99 16.34 1.08
C LEU A 300 17.82 17.64 1.13
N LEU A 301 17.36 18.62 1.89
CA LEU A 301 18.08 19.89 2.09
C LEU A 301 19.42 19.67 2.77
N ALA A 302 20.42 20.43 2.32
CA ALA A 302 21.75 20.39 2.91
C ALA A 302 21.69 20.77 4.41
N GLY A 303 22.37 19.98 5.24
CA GLY A 303 22.40 20.18 6.70
C GLY A 303 21.26 19.52 7.47
N SER A 304 20.32 18.84 6.79
CA SER A 304 19.28 18.07 7.48
C SER A 304 19.88 16.93 8.31
N ILE A 305 19.33 16.74 9.50
CA ILE A 305 19.69 15.61 10.38
C ILE A 305 18.93 14.33 10.00
N TRP A 306 17.81 14.44 9.26
CA TRP A 306 16.92 13.35 8.84
C TRP A 306 17.43 12.65 7.58
N LYS A 307 18.68 12.20 7.64
CA LYS A 307 19.42 11.71 6.48
C LYS A 307 19.40 10.20 6.33
N GLU A 308 19.06 9.47 7.39
CA GLU A 308 18.99 8.01 7.32
C GLU A 308 17.70 7.56 6.60
N PRO A 309 17.70 6.39 5.94
CA PRO A 309 16.53 5.94 5.16
C PRO A 309 15.23 5.87 5.97
N GLN A 310 15.30 5.49 7.25
CA GLN A 310 14.14 5.44 8.15
C GLN A 310 13.62 6.82 8.55
N ASP A 311 14.38 7.89 8.33
CA ASP A 311 13.99 9.26 8.66
C ASP A 311 13.23 9.93 7.51
N TRP A 312 12.98 9.21 6.41
CA TRP A 312 12.41 9.80 5.20
C TRP A 312 11.09 10.54 5.45
N MET A 313 10.16 9.93 6.20
CA MET A 313 8.90 10.57 6.58
C MET A 313 9.11 11.78 7.51
N MET A 314 10.12 11.74 8.39
CA MET A 314 10.48 12.88 9.23
C MET A 314 11.05 14.04 8.42
N GLY A 315 11.89 13.75 7.42
CA GLY A 315 12.38 14.75 6.48
C GLY A 315 11.23 15.46 5.74
N LEU A 316 10.25 14.71 5.25
CA LEU A 316 9.04 15.30 4.64
C LEU A 316 8.24 16.14 5.63
N ASN A 317 7.96 15.61 6.83
CA ASN A 317 7.14 16.29 7.84
C ASN A 317 7.78 17.60 8.32
N LYS A 318 9.12 17.62 8.44
CA LYS A 318 9.89 18.81 8.79
C LYS A 318 10.16 19.74 7.60
N LYS A 319 9.66 19.41 6.40
CA LYS A 319 9.87 20.17 5.16
C LYS A 319 11.36 20.34 4.82
N GLU A 320 12.16 19.36 5.21
CA GLU A 320 13.58 19.27 4.90
C GLU A 320 13.86 18.28 3.77
N ARG A 321 12.87 17.47 3.38
CA ARG A 321 12.87 16.64 2.17
C ARG A 321 11.68 17.00 1.29
N PHE A 322 11.88 16.91 -0.02
CA PHE A 322 10.84 17.13 -1.03
C PHE A 322 10.85 15.96 -2.00
N LEU A 323 9.72 15.29 -2.17
CA LEU A 323 9.45 14.39 -3.28
C LEU A 323 8.34 15.01 -4.13
N SER A 324 8.66 15.39 -5.36
CA SER A 324 7.73 16.03 -6.29
C SER A 324 7.97 15.64 -7.73
N ALA A 325 6.92 15.73 -8.55
CA ALA A 325 7.03 15.58 -9.99
C ALA A 325 6.21 16.67 -10.68
N THR A 326 6.77 17.27 -11.73
CA THR A 326 6.17 18.40 -12.42
C THR A 326 6.13 18.16 -13.93
N TRP A 327 5.00 18.50 -14.53
CA TRP A 327 4.82 18.64 -15.97
C TRP A 327 4.64 20.12 -16.28
N LYS A 328 5.38 20.66 -17.24
CA LYS A 328 5.26 22.06 -17.67
C LYS A 328 4.99 22.09 -19.17
N GLY A 329 3.94 22.80 -19.56
CA GLY A 329 3.72 23.13 -20.96
C GLY A 329 4.69 24.22 -21.42
N THR A 330 5.21 24.07 -22.63
CA THR A 330 5.93 25.15 -23.32
C THR A 330 5.15 25.58 -24.56
N LYS A 331 5.62 26.60 -25.27
CA LYS A 331 5.01 27.00 -26.55
C LYS A 331 5.14 25.90 -27.60
N GLU A 332 6.24 25.15 -27.55
CA GLU A 332 6.58 24.07 -28.49
C GLU A 332 5.84 22.77 -28.13
N THR A 333 5.68 22.49 -26.84
CA THR A 333 4.98 21.30 -26.33
C THR A 333 3.96 21.72 -25.26
N PRO A 334 2.78 22.23 -25.66
CA PRO A 334 1.73 22.61 -24.71
C PRO A 334 1.08 21.38 -24.10
N LEU A 335 0.61 21.50 -22.85
CA LEU A 335 -0.24 20.48 -22.24
C LEU A 335 -1.69 20.67 -22.73
N LYS A 336 -2.42 19.57 -22.87
CA LYS A 336 -3.86 19.59 -23.21
C LYS A 336 -4.68 20.34 -22.14
N ASN A 337 -5.90 20.74 -22.50
CA ASN A 337 -6.91 21.32 -21.60
C ASN A 337 -6.49 22.66 -20.96
N ASN A 338 -5.71 23.48 -21.67
CA ASN A 338 -5.25 24.80 -21.20
C ASN A 338 -4.46 24.74 -19.88
N ILE A 339 -3.73 23.65 -19.65
CA ILE A 339 -2.91 23.47 -18.46
C ILE A 339 -1.52 24.07 -18.73
N ALA A 340 -1.08 24.98 -17.86
CA ALA A 340 0.29 25.49 -17.87
C ALA A 340 1.26 24.55 -17.15
N ALA A 341 0.84 24.02 -16.01
CA ALA A 341 1.63 23.07 -15.23
C ALA A 341 0.77 22.10 -14.43
N ILE A 342 1.34 20.92 -14.18
CA ILE A 342 0.82 19.92 -13.24
C ILE A 342 1.94 19.68 -12.23
N SER A 343 1.64 19.67 -10.94
CA SER A 343 2.59 19.24 -9.91
C SER A 343 1.96 18.21 -8.99
N ILE A 344 2.73 17.21 -8.62
CA ILE A 344 2.42 16.30 -7.52
C ILE A 344 3.51 16.40 -6.46
N GLU A 345 3.12 16.30 -5.20
CA GLU A 345 4.00 16.35 -4.04
C GLU A 345 3.60 15.26 -3.05
N ALA A 346 4.59 14.55 -2.51
CA ALA A 346 4.39 13.76 -1.29
C ALA A 346 4.50 14.68 -0.07
N ARG A 347 3.50 14.66 0.80
CA ARG A 347 3.46 15.43 2.05
C ARG A 347 3.27 14.51 3.23
N ALA A 348 3.81 14.88 4.38
CA ALA A 348 3.69 14.11 5.60
C ALA A 348 3.01 14.93 6.70
N ASN A 349 2.08 14.30 7.42
CA ASN A 349 1.46 14.85 8.63
C ASN A 349 2.21 14.40 9.89
N SER A 350 2.88 13.24 9.82
CA SER A 350 3.65 12.65 10.91
C SER A 350 4.77 11.77 10.35
N SER A 351 5.51 11.08 11.22
CA SER A 351 6.50 10.07 10.81
C SER A 351 5.90 8.78 10.25
N ALA A 352 4.58 8.59 10.35
CA ALA A 352 3.88 7.36 9.96
C ALA A 352 2.65 7.61 9.08
N GLN A 353 2.39 8.86 8.70
CA GLN A 353 1.24 9.21 7.89
C GLN A 353 1.56 10.38 6.96
N GLY A 354 1.13 10.26 5.71
CA GLY A 354 1.23 11.32 4.72
C GLY A 354 0.12 11.25 3.70
N TYR A 355 0.20 12.09 2.68
CA TYR A 355 -0.77 12.16 1.60
C TYR A 355 -0.09 12.70 0.34
N VAL A 356 -0.69 12.44 -0.81
CA VAL A 356 -0.26 13.02 -2.08
C VAL A 356 -1.08 14.28 -2.34
N TYR A 357 -0.40 15.36 -2.71
CA TYR A 357 -1.02 16.61 -3.12
C TYR A 357 -0.83 16.77 -4.63
N LEU A 358 -1.93 16.99 -5.36
CA LEU A 358 -1.92 17.22 -6.80
C LEU A 358 -2.43 18.63 -7.10
N GLN A 359 -1.72 19.36 -7.95
CA GLN A 359 -2.14 20.66 -8.42
C GLN A 359 -2.12 20.73 -9.94
N TYR A 360 -3.22 21.24 -10.50
CA TYR A 360 -3.28 21.72 -11.87
C TYR A 360 -3.28 23.25 -11.86
N THR A 361 -2.39 23.83 -12.64
CA THR A 361 -2.31 25.28 -12.90
C THR A 361 -2.66 25.52 -14.36
N PHE A 362 -3.70 26.31 -14.61
CA PHE A 362 -4.14 26.67 -15.95
C PHE A 362 -3.35 27.85 -16.54
N THR A 363 -3.48 28.07 -17.85
CA THR A 363 -2.76 29.14 -18.58
C THR A 363 -3.17 30.56 -18.23
N ASN A 364 -4.29 30.75 -17.51
CA ASN A 364 -4.79 32.03 -17.00
C ASN A 364 -4.35 32.34 -15.55
N ASP A 365 -3.45 31.54 -14.96
CA ASP A 365 -3.05 31.68 -13.55
C ASP A 365 -2.36 33.01 -13.24
N ASP A 366 -1.64 33.60 -14.20
CA ASP A 366 -0.98 34.90 -14.06
C ASP A 366 -1.98 36.01 -13.71
N VAL A 367 -3.17 36.01 -14.33
CA VAL A 367 -4.26 36.94 -14.00
C VAL A 367 -4.74 36.73 -12.57
N CYS A 368 -4.89 35.47 -12.15
CA CYS A 368 -5.27 35.13 -10.78
C CYS A 368 -4.23 35.59 -9.74
N GLN A 369 -2.94 35.35 -9.99
CA GLN A 369 -1.86 35.77 -9.08
C GLN A 369 -1.82 37.29 -8.93
N ALA A 370 -1.95 38.03 -10.04
CA ALA A 370 -1.97 39.50 -10.01
C ALA A 370 -3.11 40.06 -9.14
N GLU A 371 -4.29 39.41 -9.14
CA GLU A 371 -5.40 39.81 -8.27
C GLU A 371 -5.15 39.50 -6.79
N ILE A 372 -4.58 38.33 -6.48
CA ILE A 372 -4.23 37.96 -5.11
C ILE A 372 -3.19 38.94 -4.55
N GLU A 373 -2.16 39.28 -5.33
CA GLU A 373 -1.15 40.25 -4.94
C GLU A 373 -1.75 41.65 -4.75
N GLY A 374 -2.66 42.07 -5.63
CA GLY A 374 -3.39 43.33 -5.51
C GLY A 374 -4.21 43.40 -4.21
N ALA A 375 -4.95 42.34 -3.89
CA ALA A 375 -5.74 42.26 -2.66
C ALA A 375 -4.86 42.32 -1.40
N LYS A 376 -3.73 41.61 -1.37
CA LYS A 376 -2.77 41.66 -0.26
C LYS A 376 -2.18 43.06 -0.05
N LYS A 377 -1.84 43.77 -1.13
CA LYS A 377 -1.35 45.16 -1.06
C LYS A 377 -2.39 46.13 -0.52
N SER A 378 -3.69 45.89 -0.78
CA SER A 378 -4.77 46.74 -0.28
C SER A 378 -5.13 46.51 1.20
N SER A 379 -4.65 45.42 1.80
CA SER A 379 -4.83 45.09 3.22
C SER A 379 -3.66 45.51 4.12
N LEU A 380 -2.62 46.11 3.54
CA LEU A 380 -1.50 46.76 4.22
C LEU A 380 -1.71 48.27 4.17
#